data_AF-A0AAE9JN04-F1
#
_entry.id   AF-A0AAE9JN04-F1
#
_cell.length_a   1.000
_cell.length_b   1.000
_cell.length_c   1.000
_cell.angle_alpha   90.00
_cell.angle_beta   90.00
_cell.angle_gamma   90.00
#
_symmetry.space_group_name_H-M   'P 1'
#
loop_
_entity.id
_entity.type
_entity.pdbx_description
1 polymer ?
#
loop_
_entity_poly.entity_id
_entity_poly.type
_entity_poly.pdbx_seq_one_letter_code
_entity_poly.pdbx_strand_id
1 'polypeptide(L)'
;MVFGGRWKTSPPGRPRPPGRPRPQGRPRPPGRPRPPGPRPPRPSSTGCPRGWMRFERPQGVWCVFVGHSTTSNGFLSQSEAEAICVRHGAVLTGFQNDIERVTVAAEALKQVTALGKTVGGLWLGATNNPGYVVASCGPYGTYRWTDGHTTGTAGFHWGNGEPDGLNWGGNICIQQFIMSPNFVAGPQDFAVWKTSFQHGDLDKYKCQSPANPVTRLYACGKRGARRNG
;
A
#
# COMPACT_ATOMS: atom_id res chain seq x y z
N MET A 1 -51.77 19.63 -4.75
CA MET A 1 -53.09 18.98 -4.73
C MET A 1 -53.60 18.87 -6.15
N VAL A 2 -54.23 17.73 -6.45
CA VAL A 2 -54.70 17.26 -7.77
C VAL A 2 -56.12 17.79 -8.05
N PHE A 3 -56.59 17.51 -9.28
CA PHE A 3 -57.97 17.40 -9.80
C PHE A 3 -58.39 18.59 -10.67
N GLY A 4 -58.98 18.42 -11.85
CA GLY A 4 -59.46 17.27 -12.62
C GLY A 4 -60.20 17.87 -13.84
N GLY A 5 -59.96 17.39 -15.05
CA GLY A 5 -60.86 16.45 -15.74
C GLY A 5 -61.89 17.16 -16.62
N ARG A 6 -61.98 16.83 -17.92
CA ARG A 6 -63.14 16.15 -18.55
C ARG A 6 -62.99 16.08 -20.07
N TRP A 7 -63.29 14.88 -20.54
CA TRP A 7 -63.27 14.30 -21.88
C TRP A 7 -64.21 14.98 -22.89
N LYS A 8 -63.80 14.98 -24.17
CA LYS A 8 -64.71 14.93 -25.33
C LYS A 8 -64.25 13.83 -26.28
N THR A 9 -65.15 12.90 -26.53
CA THR A 9 -65.04 11.77 -27.45
C THR A 9 -65.26 12.24 -28.89
N SER A 10 -64.44 11.76 -29.83
CA SER A 10 -64.66 11.93 -31.27
C SER A 10 -65.04 10.59 -31.92
N PRO A 11 -66.00 10.58 -32.87
CA PRO A 11 -66.53 9.36 -33.51
C PRO A 11 -65.57 8.73 -34.54
N PRO A 12 -65.80 7.45 -34.90
CA PRO A 12 -64.81 6.60 -35.58
C PRO A 12 -64.62 6.95 -37.07
N GLY A 13 -63.35 7.06 -37.48
CA GLY A 13 -62.93 7.23 -38.87
C GLY A 13 -63.07 5.93 -39.68
N ARG A 14 -63.52 6.07 -40.92
CA ARG A 14 -63.74 4.98 -41.89
C ARG A 14 -62.42 4.27 -42.27
N PRO A 15 -62.46 2.97 -42.66
CA PRO A 15 -61.27 2.21 -43.01
C PRO A 15 -60.60 2.71 -44.30
N ARG A 16 -59.26 2.80 -44.28
CA ARG A 16 -58.44 3.06 -45.47
C ARG A 16 -58.29 1.79 -46.33
N PRO A 17 -58.33 1.89 -47.66
CA PRO A 17 -58.09 0.75 -48.55
C PRO A 17 -56.60 0.31 -48.52
N PRO A 18 -56.31 -0.97 -48.78
CA PRO A 18 -54.96 -1.51 -48.68
C PRO A 18 -54.01 -0.94 -49.75
N GLY A 19 -52.87 -0.42 -49.29
CA GLY A 19 -51.79 0.07 -50.14
C GLY A 19 -51.03 -1.07 -50.83
N ARG A 20 -50.62 -0.84 -52.07
CA ARG A 20 -49.88 -1.80 -52.92
C ARG A 20 -48.52 -2.19 -52.32
N PRO A 21 -48.02 -3.41 -52.57
CA PRO A 21 -46.70 -3.85 -52.08
C PRO A 21 -45.55 -3.05 -52.68
N ARG A 22 -44.55 -2.73 -51.85
CA ARG A 22 -43.27 -2.12 -52.24
C ARG A 22 -42.38 -3.14 -52.97
N PRO A 23 -41.58 -2.72 -53.97
CA PRO A 23 -40.60 -3.61 -54.62
C PRO A 23 -39.49 -4.03 -53.64
N GLN A 24 -39.09 -5.29 -53.70
CA GLN A 24 -37.97 -5.86 -52.96
C GLN A 24 -36.64 -5.18 -53.37
N GLY A 25 -36.02 -4.49 -52.43
CA GLY A 25 -34.68 -3.91 -52.57
C GLY A 25 -33.60 -4.99 -52.58
N ARG A 26 -32.61 -4.82 -53.47
CA ARG A 26 -31.45 -5.71 -53.66
C ARG A 26 -30.66 -5.98 -52.37
N PRO A 27 -29.97 -7.14 -52.26
CA PRO A 27 -29.09 -7.44 -51.12
C PRO A 27 -27.92 -6.46 -51.02
N ARG A 28 -27.63 -5.99 -49.80
CA ARG A 28 -26.42 -5.22 -49.49
C ARG A 28 -25.17 -6.12 -49.59
N PRO A 29 -24.05 -5.63 -50.12
CA PRO A 29 -22.79 -6.38 -50.10
C PRO A 29 -22.31 -6.59 -48.65
N PRO A 30 -21.61 -7.70 -48.35
CA PRO A 30 -21.02 -7.91 -47.03
C PRO A 30 -19.97 -6.82 -46.73
N GLY A 31 -20.17 -6.13 -45.60
CA GLY A 31 -19.25 -5.09 -45.13
C GLY A 31 -17.87 -5.66 -44.84
N ARG A 32 -16.82 -4.95 -45.28
CA ARG A 32 -15.42 -5.27 -44.94
C ARG A 32 -15.24 -5.34 -43.41
N PRO A 33 -14.42 -6.27 -42.89
CA PRO A 33 -14.03 -6.26 -41.49
C PRO A 33 -13.38 -4.93 -41.13
N ARG A 34 -13.86 -4.31 -40.06
CA ARG A 34 -13.28 -3.08 -39.51
C ARG A 34 -11.84 -3.40 -39.06
N PRO A 35 -10.84 -2.57 -39.42
CA PRO A 35 -9.49 -2.76 -38.93
C PRO A 35 -9.49 -2.78 -37.39
N PRO A 36 -8.66 -3.61 -36.73
CA PRO A 36 -8.49 -3.53 -35.28
C PRO A 36 -8.15 -2.08 -34.92
N GLY A 37 -8.95 -1.48 -34.04
CA GLY A 37 -8.65 -0.16 -33.53
C GLY A 37 -7.26 -0.14 -32.88
N PRO A 38 -6.61 1.03 -32.79
CA PRO A 38 -5.34 1.16 -32.09
C PRO A 38 -5.48 0.58 -30.69
N ARG A 39 -4.68 -0.46 -30.36
CA ARG A 39 -4.58 -0.93 -28.97
C ARG A 39 -4.17 0.27 -28.12
N PRO A 40 -4.79 0.47 -26.94
CA PRO A 40 -4.30 1.47 -25.99
C PRO A 40 -2.80 1.23 -25.79
N PRO A 41 -1.96 2.29 -25.78
CA PRO A 41 -0.53 2.11 -25.59
C PRO A 41 -0.32 1.35 -24.29
N ARG A 42 0.33 0.19 -24.40
CA ARG A 42 0.77 -0.57 -23.23
C ARG A 42 1.64 0.39 -22.42
N PRO A 43 1.33 0.69 -21.14
CA PRO A 43 2.16 1.59 -20.37
C PRO A 43 3.59 1.07 -20.43
N SER A 44 4.51 1.93 -20.86
CA SER A 44 5.93 1.62 -20.97
C SER A 44 6.46 1.36 -19.56
N SER A 45 6.34 0.12 -19.07
CA SER A 45 6.78 -0.23 -17.72
C SER A 45 8.29 -0.42 -17.71
N THR A 46 9.02 0.67 -17.76
CA THR A 46 10.44 0.70 -17.38
C THR A 46 10.50 1.34 -16.00
N GLY A 47 10.71 0.54 -14.96
CA GLY A 47 10.77 1.02 -13.58
C GLY A 47 9.57 0.61 -12.73
N CYS A 48 9.15 1.50 -11.83
CA CYS A 48 8.16 1.21 -10.78
C CYS A 48 6.73 1.53 -11.21
N PRO A 49 5.72 0.78 -10.73
CA PRO A 49 4.32 1.12 -10.97
C PRO A 49 3.97 2.50 -10.42
N ARG A 50 2.90 3.12 -10.94
CA ARG A 50 2.40 4.40 -10.41
C ARG A 50 2.10 4.26 -8.91
N GLY A 51 2.52 5.24 -8.11
CA GLY A 51 2.35 5.25 -6.66
C GLY A 51 3.41 4.45 -5.90
N TRP A 52 4.38 3.84 -6.59
CA TRP A 52 5.52 3.18 -5.97
C TRP A 52 6.75 4.08 -6.08
N MET A 53 7.44 4.29 -4.97
CA MET A 53 8.75 4.92 -4.90
C MET A 53 9.79 4.03 -5.60
N ARG A 54 10.79 4.65 -6.21
CA ARG A 54 11.89 3.97 -6.92
C ARG A 54 13.19 4.17 -6.16
N PHE A 55 13.88 3.08 -5.89
CA PHE A 55 15.23 3.08 -5.34
C PHE A 55 16.17 2.30 -6.24
N GLU A 56 17.38 2.80 -6.42
CA GLU A 56 18.46 2.09 -7.10
C GLU A 56 19.28 1.36 -6.03
N ARG A 57 19.20 0.04 -6.02
CA ARG A 57 20.02 -0.82 -5.14
C ARG A 57 21.14 -1.47 -5.94
N PRO A 58 22.20 -1.99 -5.30
CA PRO A 58 23.26 -2.73 -5.98
C PRO A 58 22.74 -3.90 -6.84
N GLN A 59 21.61 -4.50 -6.46
CA GLN A 59 20.99 -5.64 -7.17
C GLN A 59 19.94 -5.20 -8.23
N GLY A 60 19.78 -3.89 -8.44
CA GLY A 60 18.87 -3.27 -9.41
C GLY A 60 17.75 -2.43 -8.79
N VAL A 61 16.86 -1.96 -9.66
CA VAL A 61 15.70 -1.14 -9.26
C VAL A 61 14.79 -1.89 -8.29
N TRP A 62 14.53 -1.27 -7.13
CA TRP A 62 13.57 -1.72 -6.15
C TRP A 62 12.44 -0.69 -6.00
N CYS A 63 11.21 -1.18 -5.96
CA CYS A 63 10.01 -0.36 -5.91
C CYS A 63 9.32 -0.53 -4.56
N VAL A 64 9.03 0.56 -3.87
CA VAL A 64 8.40 0.54 -2.54
C VAL A 64 7.06 1.26 -2.54
N PHE A 65 6.06 0.66 -1.92
CA PHE A 65 4.74 1.24 -1.70
C PHE A 65 4.41 1.28 -0.21
N VAL A 66 3.80 2.36 0.25
CA VAL A 66 3.31 2.49 1.63
C VAL A 66 1.80 2.48 1.64
N GLY A 67 1.22 1.61 2.45
CA GLY A 67 -0.22 1.56 2.72
C GLY A 67 -0.51 1.60 4.22
N HIS A 68 -1.79 1.67 4.57
CA HIS A 68 -2.26 1.69 5.96
C HIS A 68 -3.36 0.65 6.21
N SER A 69 -3.56 0.30 7.48
CA SER A 69 -4.65 -0.57 7.91
C SER A 69 -5.99 0.08 7.62
N THR A 70 -6.88 -0.65 6.95
CA THR A 70 -8.26 -0.22 6.67
C THR A 70 -9.26 -0.73 7.71
N THR A 71 -8.79 -1.41 8.76
CA THR A 71 -9.64 -1.91 9.84
C THR A 71 -10.08 -0.75 10.73
N SER A 72 -11.33 -0.74 11.18
CA SER A 72 -11.90 0.34 12.00
C SER A 72 -11.18 0.57 13.33
N ASN A 73 -10.54 -0.46 13.89
CA ASN A 73 -9.73 -0.37 15.11
C ASN A 73 -8.24 -0.04 14.84
N GLY A 74 -7.83 0.17 13.58
CA GLY A 74 -6.45 0.44 13.19
C GLY A 74 -5.52 -0.78 13.25
N PHE A 75 -5.99 -1.93 13.72
CA PHE A 75 -5.16 -3.10 13.98
C PHE A 75 -4.68 -3.74 12.67
N LEU A 76 -3.43 -4.19 12.70
CA LEU A 76 -2.79 -4.95 11.63
C LEU A 76 -1.53 -5.59 12.21
N SER A 77 -1.43 -6.92 12.17
CA SER A 77 -0.20 -7.66 12.49
C SER A 77 0.80 -7.60 11.33
N GLN A 78 2.06 -7.93 11.60
CA GLN A 78 3.08 -7.98 10.55
C GLN A 78 2.72 -9.05 9.50
N SER A 79 2.25 -10.23 9.92
CA SER A 79 1.83 -11.29 8.98
C SER A 79 0.66 -10.90 8.08
N GLU A 80 -0.30 -10.12 8.60
CA GLU A 80 -1.40 -9.59 7.77
C GLU A 80 -0.88 -8.54 6.78
N ALA A 81 0.08 -7.72 7.20
CA ALA A 81 0.77 -6.76 6.32
C ALA A 81 1.55 -7.47 5.19
N GLU A 82 2.27 -8.56 5.50
CA GLU A 82 2.92 -9.40 4.50
C GLU A 82 1.91 -9.98 3.51
N ALA A 83 0.79 -10.52 4.00
CA ALA A 83 -0.27 -11.03 3.14
C ALA A 83 -0.87 -9.95 2.22
N ILE A 84 -0.91 -8.68 2.64
CA ILE A 84 -1.28 -7.56 1.78
C ILE A 84 -0.22 -7.36 0.68
N CYS A 85 1.06 -7.33 1.03
CA CYS A 85 2.14 -7.15 0.06
C CYS A 85 2.17 -8.27 -1.00
N VAL A 86 1.94 -9.51 -0.59
CA VAL A 86 1.87 -10.66 -1.52
C VAL A 86 0.79 -10.46 -2.59
N ARG A 87 -0.37 -9.88 -2.23
CA ARG A 87 -1.44 -9.56 -3.22
C ARG A 87 -1.02 -8.51 -4.25
N HIS A 88 0.00 -7.71 -3.97
CA HIS A 88 0.60 -6.77 -4.91
C HIS A 88 1.78 -7.34 -5.71
N GLY A 89 2.06 -8.64 -5.57
CA GLY A 89 3.27 -9.28 -6.13
C GLY A 89 4.54 -8.73 -5.49
N ALA A 90 4.48 -8.42 -4.20
CA ALA A 90 5.54 -7.83 -3.38
C ALA A 90 5.68 -8.61 -2.07
N VAL A 91 6.65 -8.20 -1.26
CA VAL A 91 6.86 -8.65 0.13
C VAL A 91 6.99 -7.41 1.02
N LEU A 92 6.91 -7.52 2.34
CA LEU A 92 7.31 -6.40 3.19
C LEU A 92 8.78 -6.08 2.94
N THR A 93 9.10 -4.80 2.78
CA THR A 93 10.43 -4.35 2.38
C THR A 93 11.35 -4.14 3.58
N GLY A 94 12.64 -4.36 3.37
CA GLY A 94 13.70 -3.76 4.19
C GLY A 94 14.22 -2.46 3.59
N PHE A 95 15.21 -1.85 4.27
CA PHE A 95 15.90 -0.63 3.83
C PHE A 95 17.37 -0.88 3.56
N GLN A 96 17.83 -0.54 2.35
CA GLN A 96 19.23 -0.71 1.95
C GLN A 96 20.15 0.33 2.58
N ASN A 97 19.62 1.51 2.92
CA ASN A 97 20.35 2.63 3.51
C ASN A 97 19.38 3.65 4.14
N ASP A 98 19.94 4.68 4.77
CA ASP A 98 19.17 5.76 5.39
C ASP A 98 18.29 6.54 4.40
N ILE A 99 18.72 6.74 3.15
CA ILE A 99 17.92 7.46 2.16
C ILE A 99 16.59 6.74 1.92
N GLU A 100 16.62 5.42 1.75
CA GLU A 100 15.39 4.62 1.64
C GLU A 100 14.54 4.75 2.90
N ARG A 101 15.15 4.59 4.08
CA ARG A 101 14.46 4.66 5.38
C ARG A 101 13.71 5.98 5.55
N VAL A 102 14.38 7.12 5.36
CA VAL A 102 13.78 8.45 5.58
C VAL A 102 12.78 8.82 4.48
N THR A 103 13.00 8.37 3.25
CA THR A 103 12.05 8.59 2.15
C THR A 103 10.75 7.85 2.38
N VAL A 104 10.83 6.58 2.80
CA VAL A 104 9.66 5.77 3.14
C VAL A 104 8.94 6.33 4.37
N ALA A 105 9.68 6.80 5.38
CA ALA A 105 9.10 7.46 6.54
C ALA A 105 8.31 8.71 6.16
N ALA A 106 8.85 9.55 5.28
CA ALA A 106 8.19 10.76 4.81
C ALA A 106 6.89 10.44 4.04
N GLU A 107 6.88 9.39 3.22
CA GLU A 107 5.66 8.92 2.54
C GLU A 107 4.63 8.38 3.54
N ALA A 108 5.08 7.63 4.54
CA ALA A 108 4.22 7.13 5.61
C ALA A 108 3.63 8.25 6.47
N LEU A 109 4.36 9.35 6.70
CA LEU A 109 3.84 10.51 7.43
C LEU A 109 2.67 11.15 6.71
N LYS A 110 2.69 11.24 5.37
CA LYS A 110 1.55 11.76 4.59
C LYS A 110 0.29 10.94 4.84
N GLN A 111 0.42 9.61 4.91
CA GLN A 111 -0.68 8.70 5.21
C GLN A 111 -1.21 8.91 6.64
N VAL A 112 -0.31 8.97 7.62
CA VAL A 112 -0.66 9.25 9.03
C VAL A 112 -1.41 10.57 9.17
N THR A 113 -0.91 11.64 8.55
CA THR A 113 -1.56 12.96 8.56
C THR A 113 -2.92 12.95 7.86
N ALA A 114 -3.04 12.27 6.71
CA ALA A 114 -4.31 12.14 6.00
C ALA A 114 -5.40 11.40 6.80
N LEU A 115 -4.99 10.51 7.70
CA LEU A 115 -5.87 9.83 8.66
C LEU A 115 -6.23 10.70 9.88
N GLY A 116 -5.76 11.95 9.95
CA GLY A 116 -5.95 12.83 11.10
C GLY A 116 -5.19 12.37 12.34
N LYS A 117 -4.09 11.62 12.16
CA LYS A 117 -3.25 11.09 13.23
C LYS A 117 -1.90 11.81 13.24
N THR A 118 -1.22 11.75 14.39
CA THR A 118 0.11 12.36 14.60
C THR A 118 1.20 11.31 14.82
N VAL A 119 0.82 10.05 14.99
CA VAL A 119 1.75 8.94 15.20
C VAL A 119 1.22 7.67 14.54
N GLY A 120 2.13 6.84 14.03
CA GLY A 120 1.84 5.53 13.47
C GLY A 120 3.06 4.62 13.49
N GLY A 121 2.83 3.31 13.38
CA GLY A 121 3.87 2.31 13.22
C GLY A 121 3.79 1.65 11.86
N LEU A 122 4.88 1.65 11.11
CA LEU A 122 5.00 1.07 9.78
C LEU A 122 5.66 -0.31 9.87
N TRP A 123 4.96 -1.38 9.50
CA TRP A 123 5.55 -2.71 9.42
C TRP A 123 6.57 -2.82 8.27
N LEU A 124 7.70 -3.47 8.59
CA LEU A 124 8.80 -3.76 7.66
C LEU A 124 9.06 -5.26 7.57
N GLY A 125 9.75 -5.66 6.51
CA GLY A 125 10.16 -7.03 6.27
C GLY A 125 11.43 -7.34 7.05
N ALA A 126 11.31 -7.52 8.37
CA ALA A 126 12.42 -7.89 9.23
C ALA A 126 11.99 -8.74 10.43
N THR A 127 12.89 -9.60 10.90
CA THR A 127 12.71 -10.42 12.09
C THR A 127 14.02 -10.62 12.84
N ASN A 128 13.96 -11.00 14.11
CA ASN A 128 15.14 -11.42 14.87
C ASN A 128 15.79 -12.70 14.30
N ASN A 129 17.10 -12.78 14.42
CA ASN A 129 17.86 -13.99 14.14
C ASN A 129 17.62 -15.01 15.28
N PRO A 130 17.25 -16.28 14.98
CA PRO A 130 17.06 -17.31 16.00
C PRO A 130 18.31 -17.47 16.87
N GLY A 131 18.15 -17.33 18.19
CA GLY A 131 19.24 -17.44 19.17
C GLY A 131 20.10 -16.19 19.35
N TYR A 132 19.83 -15.11 18.62
CA TYR A 132 20.57 -13.85 18.73
C TYR A 132 19.81 -12.91 19.66
N VAL A 133 20.51 -12.39 20.67
CA VAL A 133 19.98 -11.39 21.60
C VAL A 133 20.87 -10.15 21.56
N VAL A 134 20.29 -8.97 21.84
CA VAL A 134 21.01 -7.69 21.77
C VAL A 134 22.27 -7.69 22.64
N ALA A 135 22.20 -8.34 23.82
CA ALA A 135 23.33 -8.44 24.74
C ALA A 135 24.57 -9.12 24.14
N SER A 136 24.40 -10.09 23.24
CA SER A 136 25.52 -10.86 22.64
C SER A 136 25.83 -10.44 21.21
N CYS A 137 24.82 -10.01 20.45
CA CYS A 137 24.93 -9.78 19.00
C CYS A 137 24.90 -8.31 18.62
N GLY A 138 24.66 -7.43 19.61
CA GLY A 138 24.47 -6.01 19.39
C GLY A 138 23.20 -5.70 18.60
N PRO A 139 22.91 -4.40 18.43
CA PRO A 139 21.65 -3.94 17.82
C PRO A 139 21.53 -4.33 16.34
N TYR A 140 22.66 -4.36 15.61
CA TYR A 140 22.69 -4.60 14.17
C TYR A 140 22.89 -6.07 13.80
N GLY A 141 23.32 -6.93 14.73
CA GLY A 141 23.44 -8.38 14.51
C GLY A 141 22.21 -9.17 14.93
N THR A 142 21.34 -8.59 15.76
CA THR A 142 20.17 -9.27 16.31
C THR A 142 19.05 -9.47 15.30
N TYR A 143 18.91 -8.56 14.32
CA TYR A 143 17.82 -8.56 13.36
C TYR A 143 18.32 -8.71 11.93
N ARG A 144 17.46 -9.23 11.07
CA ARG A 144 17.70 -9.36 9.62
C ARG A 144 16.49 -8.92 8.82
N TRP A 145 16.76 -8.45 7.60
CA TRP A 145 15.73 -8.25 6.59
C TRP A 145 15.23 -9.60 6.06
N THR A 146 13.94 -9.66 5.70
CA THR A 146 13.27 -10.88 5.20
C THR A 146 12.80 -10.75 3.76
N ASP A 147 13.00 -9.58 3.13
CA ASP A 147 12.53 -9.29 1.77
C ASP A 147 13.34 -9.99 0.66
N GLY A 148 14.42 -10.70 1.02
CA GLY A 148 15.30 -11.41 0.10
C GLY A 148 16.11 -10.50 -0.84
N HIS A 149 16.13 -9.19 -0.60
CA HIS A 149 16.77 -8.22 -1.50
C HIS A 149 17.62 -7.18 -0.77
N THR A 150 17.23 -6.79 0.44
CA THR A 150 17.99 -5.88 1.27
C THR A 150 19.19 -6.60 1.87
N THR A 151 20.35 -5.96 1.81
CA THR A 151 21.61 -6.52 2.33
C THR A 151 22.27 -5.57 3.31
N GLY A 152 23.02 -6.10 4.26
CA GLY A 152 23.70 -5.31 5.28
C GLY A 152 22.75 -4.64 6.26
N THR A 153 23.29 -3.67 7.00
CA THR A 153 22.62 -3.05 8.16
C THR A 153 22.48 -1.54 8.04
N ALA A 154 22.89 -0.94 6.91
CA ALA A 154 22.94 0.51 6.73
C ALA A 154 21.57 1.21 6.72
N GLY A 155 20.48 0.45 6.57
CA GLY A 155 19.11 0.97 6.75
C GLY A 155 18.56 0.83 8.17
N PHE A 156 19.31 0.22 9.10
CA PHE A 156 18.93 0.19 10.51
C PHE A 156 19.35 1.49 11.18
N HIS A 157 18.38 2.19 11.74
CA HIS A 157 18.60 3.34 12.61
C HIS A 157 17.56 3.29 13.71
N TRP A 158 18.00 2.96 14.92
CA TRP A 158 17.12 2.68 16.04
C TRP A 158 16.75 3.96 16.79
N GLY A 159 15.60 3.94 17.46
CA GLY A 159 15.26 4.95 18.45
C GLY A 159 16.26 4.97 19.61
N ASN A 160 16.23 6.03 20.39
CA ASN A 160 17.05 6.18 21.58
C ASN A 160 16.74 5.07 22.59
N GLY A 161 17.73 4.21 22.86
CA GLY A 161 17.61 3.05 23.74
C GLY A 161 17.15 1.77 23.03
N GLU A 162 16.83 1.83 21.74
CA GLU A 162 16.43 0.67 20.95
C GLU A 162 17.59 0.09 20.11
N PRO A 163 17.51 -1.19 19.72
CA PRO A 163 16.63 -2.20 20.29
C PRO A 163 17.06 -2.49 21.74
N ASP A 164 16.11 -2.49 22.67
CA ASP A 164 16.44 -2.76 24.07
C ASP A 164 16.92 -4.23 24.29
N GLY A 165 17.53 -4.51 25.44
CA GLY A 165 18.04 -5.83 25.81
C GLY A 165 17.00 -6.85 26.28
N LEU A 166 15.73 -6.46 26.40
CA LEU A 166 14.67 -7.31 26.95
C LEU A 166 14.33 -8.47 26.00
N ASN A 167 14.27 -9.67 26.55
CA ASN A 167 13.83 -10.85 25.83
C ASN A 167 12.31 -10.96 25.87
N TRP A 168 11.65 -10.66 24.75
CA TRP A 168 10.19 -10.69 24.64
C TRP A 168 9.66 -12.08 24.23
N GLY A 169 10.55 -13.04 23.95
CA GLY A 169 10.22 -14.38 23.47
C GLY A 169 9.67 -14.39 22.04
N GLY A 170 9.82 -15.52 21.35
CA GLY A 170 9.27 -15.73 20.01
C GLY A 170 9.89 -14.85 18.91
N ASN A 171 9.11 -14.65 17.84
CA ASN A 171 9.52 -13.81 16.71
C ASN A 171 9.27 -12.34 17.02
N ILE A 172 10.31 -11.53 16.85
CA ILE A 172 10.29 -10.09 17.04
C ILE A 172 10.46 -9.44 15.67
N CYS A 173 9.55 -8.55 15.34
CA CYS A 173 9.50 -7.80 14.10
C CYS A 173 10.03 -6.39 14.31
N ILE A 174 10.25 -5.67 13.21
CA ILE A 174 10.64 -4.27 13.26
C ILE A 174 9.50 -3.43 12.73
N GLN A 175 9.23 -2.34 13.43
CA GLN A 175 8.43 -1.25 12.93
C GLN A 175 9.28 0.00 12.75
N GLN A 176 8.91 0.82 11.79
CA GLN A 176 9.40 2.19 11.72
C GLN A 176 8.39 3.13 12.38
N PHE A 177 8.87 3.95 13.31
CA PHE A 177 8.09 4.95 14.02
C PHE A 177 7.84 6.17 13.13
N ILE A 178 6.57 6.44 12.85
CA ILE A 178 6.13 7.56 12.03
C ILE A 178 5.56 8.61 12.95
N MET A 179 6.37 9.61 13.29
CA MET A 179 5.98 10.67 14.22
C MET A 179 5.89 12.01 13.51
N SER A 180 4.78 12.73 13.74
CA SER A 180 4.63 14.11 13.31
C SER A 180 5.37 15.06 14.26
N PRO A 181 5.95 16.18 13.77
CA PRO A 181 6.60 17.18 14.63
C PRO A 181 5.69 17.75 15.74
N ASN A 182 4.37 17.75 15.52
CA ASN A 182 3.37 18.22 16.49
C ASN A 182 2.78 17.10 17.37
N PHE A 183 3.44 15.93 17.44
CA PHE A 183 2.96 14.82 18.26
C PHE A 183 2.81 15.21 19.73
N VAL A 184 1.64 14.85 20.26
CA VAL A 184 1.27 14.88 21.68
C VAL A 184 0.61 13.54 21.97
N ALA A 185 1.04 12.87 23.04
CA ALA A 185 0.51 11.56 23.39
C ALA A 185 -0.99 11.63 23.69
N GLY A 186 -1.78 10.83 22.96
CA GLY A 186 -3.18 10.59 23.25
C GLY A 186 -3.40 9.41 24.21
N PRO A 187 -4.66 9.01 24.44
CA PRO A 187 -5.01 7.94 25.38
C PRO A 187 -4.43 6.55 25.05
N GLN A 188 -4.05 6.31 23.80
CA GLN A 188 -3.50 5.03 23.31
C GLN A 188 -1.98 5.11 23.06
N ASP A 189 -1.36 6.25 23.40
CA ASP A 189 0.05 6.51 23.14
C ASP A 189 0.82 6.62 24.45
N PHE A 190 2.13 6.41 24.38
CA PHE A 190 3.01 6.60 25.55
C PHE A 190 3.79 7.91 25.41
N ALA A 191 3.73 8.75 26.45
CA ALA A 191 4.42 10.05 26.46
C ALA A 191 5.94 9.93 26.22
N VAL A 192 6.55 8.83 26.67
CA VAL A 192 7.98 8.53 26.51
C VAL A 192 8.42 8.46 25.04
N TRP A 193 7.51 8.16 24.10
CA TRP A 193 7.84 8.08 22.68
C TRP A 193 8.42 9.39 22.15
N LYS A 194 7.97 10.54 22.66
CA LYS A 194 8.48 11.86 22.24
C LYS A 194 9.97 12.04 22.51
N THR A 195 10.51 11.37 23.52
CA THR A 195 11.93 11.40 23.89
C THR A 195 12.71 10.19 23.38
N SER A 196 12.02 9.09 23.05
CA SER A 196 12.64 7.84 22.58
C SER A 196 12.76 7.74 21.06
N PHE A 197 11.85 8.36 20.30
CA PHE A 197 11.79 8.18 18.85
C PHE A 197 11.74 9.51 18.12
N GLN A 198 12.56 9.63 17.09
CA GLN A 198 12.41 10.61 16.03
C GLN A 198 11.60 10.00 14.87
N HIS A 199 11.13 10.87 13.98
CA HIS A 199 10.46 10.45 12.76
C HIS A 199 11.39 9.56 11.92
N GLY A 200 10.94 8.33 11.64
CA GLY A 200 11.68 7.37 10.81
C GLY A 200 12.61 6.43 11.57
N ASP A 201 12.70 6.55 12.91
CA ASP A 201 13.44 5.61 13.74
C ASP A 201 12.81 4.22 13.75
N LEU A 202 13.64 3.22 13.99
CA LEU A 202 13.21 1.83 14.10
C LEU A 202 13.02 1.43 15.55
N ASP A 203 12.06 0.54 15.74
CA ASP A 203 11.70 -0.06 17.02
C ASP A 203 11.49 -1.56 16.83
N LYS A 204 11.91 -2.34 17.83
CA LYS A 204 11.59 -3.77 17.86
C LYS A 204 10.20 -3.94 18.46
N TYR A 205 9.40 -4.85 17.91
CA TYR A 205 8.06 -5.07 18.43
C TYR A 205 7.60 -6.50 18.23
N LYS A 206 6.65 -6.96 19.05
CA LYS A 206 6.00 -8.26 18.81
C LYS A 206 5.32 -8.23 17.44
N CYS A 207 5.48 -9.26 16.63
CA CYS A 207 4.90 -9.32 15.29
C CYS A 207 3.36 -9.32 15.25
N GLN A 208 2.72 -9.48 16.41
CA GLN A 208 1.29 -9.69 16.57
C GLN A 208 0.52 -8.37 16.69
N SER A 209 -0.79 -8.47 16.55
CA SER A 209 -1.74 -7.41 16.83
C SER A 209 -2.53 -7.73 18.12
N PRO A 210 -2.93 -6.76 18.95
CA PRO A 210 -2.73 -5.32 18.78
C PRO A 210 -1.27 -4.89 18.95
N ALA A 211 -0.86 -3.93 18.13
CA ALA A 211 0.45 -3.28 18.21
C ALA A 211 0.30 -1.78 18.37
N ASN A 212 1.23 -1.17 19.09
CA ASN A 212 1.32 0.28 19.27
C ASN A 212 2.48 0.84 18.42
N PRO A 213 2.32 2.03 17.81
CA PRO A 213 1.11 2.86 17.77
C PRO A 213 -0.07 2.19 17.06
N VAL A 214 -1.30 2.49 17.50
CA VAL A 214 -2.53 1.86 16.97
C VAL A 214 -2.74 2.14 15.48
N THR A 215 -2.33 3.32 15.00
CA THR A 215 -2.30 3.61 13.56
C THR A 215 -1.23 2.74 12.89
N ARG A 216 -1.66 1.65 12.23
CA ARG A 216 -0.74 0.74 11.53
C ARG A 216 -0.61 1.03 10.06
N LEU A 217 0.64 1.02 9.59
CA LEU A 217 1.03 1.09 8.20
C LEU A 217 1.84 -0.15 7.81
N TYR A 218 2.08 -0.32 6.51
CA TYR A 218 2.98 -1.34 5.97
C TYR A 218 3.72 -0.81 4.74
N ALA A 219 4.97 -1.27 4.55
CA ALA A 219 5.76 -0.96 3.37
C ALA A 219 6.04 -2.22 2.55
N CYS A 220 5.52 -2.27 1.32
CA CYS A 220 5.73 -3.37 0.38
C CYS A 220 6.87 -3.04 -0.60
N GLY A 221 7.69 -4.03 -0.93
CA GLY A 221 8.80 -3.95 -1.86
C GLY A 221 8.75 -5.00 -2.96
N LYS A 222 9.11 -4.61 -4.19
CA LYS A 222 9.32 -5.56 -5.31
C LYS A 222 10.31 -5.02 -6.34
N ARG A 223 10.89 -5.92 -7.14
CA ARG A 223 11.77 -5.54 -8.26
C ARG A 223 11.03 -4.69 -9.29
N GLY A 224 11.71 -3.68 -9.82
CA GLY A 224 11.22 -2.90 -10.97
C GLY A 224 11.13 -3.74 -12.24
N ALA A 225 10.22 -3.37 -13.15
CA ALA A 225 10.14 -4.02 -14.45
C ALA A 225 11.41 -3.73 -15.26
N ARG A 226 12.06 -4.80 -15.75
CA ARG A 226 13.23 -4.69 -16.64
C ARG A 226 12.77 -4.22 -18.03
N ARG A 227 13.62 -3.45 -18.72
CA ARG A 227 13.53 -3.33 -20.19
C ARG A 227 13.75 -4.73 -20.75
N ASN A 228 12.81 -5.26 -21.51
CA ASN A 228 13.15 -6.32 -22.45
C ASN A 228 14.14 -5.67 -23.44
N GLY A 229 15.37 -6.20 -23.46
CA GLY A 229 16.35 -5.87 -24.49
C GLY A 229 15.87 -6.34 -25.85
#